data_AF-A0A662HA59-F1
#
_entry.id   AF-A0A662HA59-F1
#
_cell.length_a   1.000
_cell.length_b   1.000
_cell.length_c   1.000
_cell.angle_alpha   90.00
_cell.angle_beta   90.00
_cell.angle_gamma   90.00
#
_symmetry.space_group_name_H-M   'P 1'
#
loop_
_entity.id
_entity.type
_entity.pdbx_description
1 polymer ?
#
loop_
_entity_poly.entity_id
_entity_poly.type
_entity_poly.pdbx_seq_one_letter_code
_entity_poly.pdbx_strand_id
1 'polypeptide(L)'
;MVLLYEYEIKIKVENLEKIRKKLQEMNANFLGVIEELDIYFQHPCRDFRRTDEALRVRIYNDKLELTYKGPKISDEIKAREEINIELRHEDLQKIVELL
;
A
#
# COMPACT_ATOMS: atom_id res chain seq x y z
N MET A 1 17.84 0.76 -12.52
CA MET A 1 16.64 0.40 -11.76
C MET A 1 16.51 1.42 -10.65
N VAL A 2 15.41 2.17 -10.57
CA VAL A 2 15.22 3.15 -9.49
C VAL A 2 14.53 2.41 -8.35
N LEU A 3 15.22 2.26 -7.24
CA LEU A 3 14.68 1.70 -6.00
C LEU A 3 13.99 2.84 -5.25
N LEU A 4 12.68 2.72 -5.01
CA LEU A 4 11.94 3.68 -4.18
C LEU A 4 11.82 3.11 -2.76
N TYR A 5 12.10 3.93 -1.77
CA TYR A 5 11.86 3.60 -0.37
C TYR A 5 10.69 4.44 0.14
N GLU A 6 9.67 3.80 0.70
CA GLU A 6 8.59 4.46 1.41
C GLU A 6 8.92 4.51 2.91
N TYR A 7 8.71 5.66 3.56
CA TYR A 7 8.92 5.86 4.99
C TYR A 7 7.59 6.30 5.63
N GLU A 8 6.93 5.40 6.35
CA GLU A 8 5.59 5.63 6.89
C GLU A 8 5.49 5.32 8.39
N ILE A 9 4.66 6.08 9.12
CA ILE A 9 4.19 5.75 10.47
C ILE A 9 2.67 5.61 10.45
N LYS A 10 2.15 4.45 10.87
CA LYS A 10 0.72 4.22 11.10
C LYS A 10 0.43 4.27 12.59
N ILE A 11 -0.39 5.24 13.01
CA ILE A 11 -0.81 5.43 14.39
C ILE A 11 -2.25 4.97 14.53
N LYS A 12 -2.53 4.11 15.51
CA LYS A 12 -3.90 3.71 15.85
C LYS A 12 -4.64 4.94 16.41
N VAL A 13 -5.80 5.25 15.84
CA VAL A 13 -6.62 6.39 16.23
C VAL A 13 -7.95 5.89 16.79
N GLU A 14 -8.29 6.31 18.00
CA GLU A 14 -9.56 5.97 18.66
C GLU A 14 -10.73 6.86 18.20
N ASN A 15 -10.45 8.11 17.84
CA ASN A 15 -11.44 9.08 17.42
C ASN A 15 -10.98 9.83 16.16
N LEU A 16 -11.52 9.41 15.01
CA LEU A 16 -11.18 9.98 13.71
C LEU A 16 -11.60 11.45 13.59
N GLU A 17 -12.74 11.85 14.17
CA GLU A 17 -13.21 13.25 14.15
C GLU A 17 -12.23 14.20 14.86
N LYS A 18 -11.68 13.78 16.00
CA LYS A 18 -10.67 14.55 16.72
C LYS A 18 -9.41 14.75 15.87
N ILE A 19 -8.99 13.72 15.13
CA ILE A 19 -7.82 13.82 14.24
C ILE A 19 -8.12 14.70 13.02
N ARG A 20 -9.30 14.59 12.41
CA ARG A 20 -9.72 15.45 11.30
C ARG A 20 -9.68 16.93 11.69
N LYS A 21 -10.22 17.29 12.86
CA LYS A 21 -10.15 18.68 13.37
C LYS A 21 -8.72 19.17 13.54
N LYS A 22 -7.85 18.37 14.15
CA LYS A 22 -6.42 18.73 14.29
C LYS A 22 -5.73 18.92 12.95
N LEU A 23 -6.01 18.05 11.97
CA LEU A 23 -5.46 18.20 10.61
C LEU A 23 -5.93 19.50 9.94
N GLN A 24 -7.20 19.88 10.13
CA GLN A 24 -7.72 21.17 9.65
C GLN A 24 -7.03 22.37 10.34
N GLU A 25 -6.86 22.32 11.67
CA GLU A 25 -6.13 23.35 12.42
C GLU A 25 -4.67 23.50 11.95
N MET A 26 -4.07 22.42 11.46
CA MET A 26 -2.73 22.39 10.87
C MET A 26 -2.69 22.76 9.38
N ASN A 27 -3.82 23.19 8.79
CA ASN A 27 -3.97 23.49 7.36
C ASN A 27 -3.62 22.30 6.44
N ALA A 28 -3.89 21.07 6.88
CA ALA A 28 -3.73 19.91 6.01
C ALA A 28 -4.73 19.95 4.85
N ASN A 29 -4.27 19.61 3.65
CA ASN A 29 -5.12 19.54 2.46
C ASN A 29 -5.96 18.26 2.47
N PHE A 30 -7.28 18.40 2.46
CA PHE A 30 -8.17 17.27 2.27
C PHE A 30 -8.21 16.88 0.79
N LEU A 31 -7.67 15.70 0.47
CA LEU A 31 -7.60 15.21 -0.91
C LEU A 31 -8.84 14.38 -1.32
N GLY A 32 -9.56 13.81 -0.36
CA GLY A 32 -10.75 13.01 -0.61
C GLY A 32 -10.94 11.85 0.35
N VAL A 33 -12.04 11.12 0.17
CA VAL A 33 -12.26 9.78 0.75
C VAL A 33 -12.15 8.77 -0.38
N ILE A 34 -11.39 7.71 -0.15
CA ILE A 34 -11.16 6.64 -1.14
C ILE A 34 -11.51 5.32 -0.48
N GLU A 35 -12.23 4.47 -1.22
CA GLU A 35 -12.38 3.06 -0.89
C GLU A 35 -11.30 2.27 -1.64
N GLU A 36 -10.58 1.42 -0.92
CA GLU A 36 -9.48 0.62 -1.45
C GLU A 36 -9.82 -0.86 -1.23
N LEU A 37 -9.77 -1.64 -2.31
CA LEU A 37 -9.84 -3.11 -2.25
C LEU A 37 -8.45 -3.68 -2.52
N ASP A 38 -7.91 -4.39 -1.53
CA ASP A 38 -6.58 -4.99 -1.58
C ASP A 38 -6.67 -6.51 -1.72
N ILE A 39 -6.05 -7.06 -2.75
CA ILE A 39 -5.88 -8.50 -2.96
C ILE A 39 -4.40 -8.84 -2.77
N TYR A 40 -4.10 -9.68 -1.79
CA TYR A 40 -2.73 -10.09 -1.45
C TYR A 40 -2.39 -11.46 -2.03
N PHE A 41 -1.16 -11.59 -2.53
CA PHE A 41 -0.65 -12.80 -3.17
C PHE A 41 0.56 -13.34 -2.42
N GLN A 42 0.74 -14.65 -2.46
CA GLN A 42 1.89 -15.35 -1.91
C GLN A 42 2.82 -15.77 -3.05
N HIS A 43 4.13 -15.63 -2.88
CA HIS A 43 5.06 -16.11 -3.90
C HIS A 43 5.09 -17.65 -3.92
N PRO A 44 5.07 -18.30 -5.10
CA PRO A 44 4.98 -19.76 -5.20
C PRO A 44 6.18 -20.49 -4.59
N CYS A 45 7.34 -19.83 -4.52
CA CYS A 45 8.59 -20.41 -4.03
C CYS A 45 9.20 -19.73 -2.79
N ARG A 46 8.58 -18.66 -2.28
CA ARG A 46 9.10 -17.87 -1.15
C ARG A 46 7.95 -17.54 -0.22
N ASP A 47 8.14 -17.75 1.08
CA ASP A 47 7.10 -17.40 2.05
C ASP A 47 7.24 -15.93 2.45
N PHE A 48 6.45 -15.07 1.81
CA PHE A 48 6.47 -13.62 2.05
C PHE A 48 6.17 -13.24 3.50
N ARG A 49 5.43 -14.07 4.24
CA ARG A 49 5.20 -13.83 5.67
C ARG A 49 6.47 -14.02 6.50
N ARG A 50 7.34 -14.95 6.09
CA ARG A 50 8.61 -15.24 6.77
C ARG A 50 9.71 -14.26 6.38
N THR A 51 9.64 -13.70 5.18
CA THR A 51 10.62 -12.75 4.66
C THR A 51 10.19 -11.28 4.80
N ASP A 52 9.05 -11.00 5.44
CA ASP A 52 8.47 -9.66 5.62
C ASP A 52 8.22 -8.91 4.30
N GLU A 53 7.96 -9.67 3.24
CA GLU A 53 7.58 -9.17 1.92
C GLU A 53 6.05 -9.15 1.77
N ALA A 54 5.55 -8.42 0.77
CA ALA A 54 4.16 -8.53 0.33
C ALA A 54 4.03 -8.21 -1.15
N LEU A 55 3.12 -8.93 -1.83
CA LEU A 55 2.67 -8.59 -3.18
C LEU A 55 1.16 -8.36 -3.14
N ARG A 56 0.71 -7.27 -3.76
CA ARG A 56 -0.69 -6.84 -3.72
C ARG A 56 -1.12 -6.25 -5.05
N VAL A 57 -2.35 -6.55 -5.46
CA VAL A 57 -3.11 -5.71 -6.39
C VAL A 57 -4.10 -4.88 -5.60
N ARG A 58 -4.08 -3.56 -5.78
CA ARG A 58 -5.01 -2.62 -5.16
C ARG A 58 -5.92 -2.01 -6.22
N ILE A 59 -7.21 -1.96 -5.93
CA ILE A 59 -8.24 -1.31 -6.77
C ILE A 59 -8.80 -0.11 -6.00
N TYR A 60 -8.79 1.08 -6.60
CA TYR A 60 -9.29 2.31 -5.99
C TYR A 60 -9.64 3.36 -7.07
N ASN A 61 -10.75 4.09 -6.94
CA ASN A 61 -11.15 5.18 -7.86
C ASN A 61 -10.96 4.85 -9.37
N ASP A 62 -11.39 3.67 -9.81
CA ASP A 62 -11.14 3.18 -11.17
C ASP A 62 -9.64 3.20 -11.56
N LYS A 63 -8.77 2.81 -10.64
CA LYS A 63 -7.36 2.54 -10.89
C LYS A 63 -6.97 1.18 -10.34
N LEU A 64 -5.95 0.58 -10.96
CA LEU A 64 -5.29 -0.61 -10.46
C LEU A 64 -3.81 -0.34 -10.26
N GLU A 65 -3.28 -0.85 -9.15
CA GLU A 65 -1.87 -0.79 -8.86
C GLU A 65 -1.37 -2.15 -8.37
N LEU A 66 -0.30 -2.66 -9.00
CA LEU A 66 0.47 -3.77 -8.47
C LEU A 66 1.61 -3.20 -7.61
N THR A 67 1.62 -3.61 -6.35
CA THR A 67 2.66 -3.21 -5.39
C THR A 67 3.41 -4.44 -4.91
N TYR A 68 4.73 -4.43 -5.07
CA TYR A 68 5.63 -5.24 -4.26
C TYR A 68 6.20 -4.39 -3.13
N LYS A 69 6.17 -4.94 -1.91
CA LYS A 69 6.79 -4.38 -0.71
C LYS A 69 7.88 -5.34 -0.24
N GLY A 70 9.11 -4.84 -0.14
CA GLY A 70 10.23 -5.59 0.42
C GLY A 70 10.18 -5.72 1.95
N PRO A 71 11.16 -6.42 2.54
CA PRO A 71 11.34 -6.48 3.99
C PRO A 71 11.54 -5.08 4.57
N LYS A 72 11.07 -4.88 5.81
CA LYS A 72 11.37 -3.67 6.55
C LYS A 72 12.88 -3.54 6.79
N ILE A 73 13.36 -2.31 6.63
CA ILE A 73 14.73 -1.92 6.99
C ILE A 73 14.79 -1.26 8.38
N SER A 74 13.65 -1.11 9.05
CA SER A 74 13.51 -0.52 10.38
C SER A 74 12.36 -1.17 11.16
N ASP A 75 12.56 -1.35 12.47
CA ASP A 75 11.52 -1.81 13.39
C ASP A 75 10.67 -0.67 13.97
N GLU A 76 11.16 0.57 13.91
CA GLU A 76 10.50 1.75 14.48
C GLU A 76 9.45 2.36 13.54
N ILE A 77 9.76 2.33 12.24
CA ILE A 77 8.93 2.90 11.19
C ILE A 77 8.71 1.86 10.10
N LYS A 78 7.64 2.00 9.32
CA LYS A 78 7.37 1.12 8.19
C LYS A 78 8.19 1.57 6.98
N ALA A 79 9.51 1.49 7.10
CA ALA A 79 10.44 1.81 6.04
C ALA A 79 10.81 0.55 5.27
N ARG A 80 10.63 0.55 3.94
CA ARG A 80 10.94 -0.59 3.06
C ARG A 80 11.07 -0.14 1.61
N GLU A 81 11.69 -1.00 0.80
CA GLU A 81 11.64 -0.88 -0.65
C GLU A 81 10.22 -1.13 -1.14
N GLU A 82 9.73 -0.30 -2.05
CA GLU A 82 8.44 -0.49 -2.73
C GLU A 82 8.56 -0.30 -4.24
N ILE A 83 7.92 -1.20 -4.98
CA ILE A 83 7.79 -1.12 -6.43
C ILE A 83 6.30 -1.05 -6.74
N ASN A 84 5.88 0.08 -7.33
CA ASN A 84 4.49 0.33 -7.70
C ASN A 84 4.37 0.42 -9.23
N ILE A 85 3.40 -0.30 -9.78
CA ILE A 85 3.12 -0.32 -11.22
C ILE A 85 1.63 -0.05 -11.40
N GLU A 86 1.30 1.06 -12.08
CA GLU A 86 -0.07 1.32 -12.51
C GLU A 86 -0.44 0.35 -13.63
N LEU A 87 -1.59 -0.30 -13.48
CA LEU A 87 -2.11 -1.30 -14.41
C LEU A 87 -3.36 -0.77 -15.10
N ARG A 88 -3.67 -1.34 -16.26
CA ARG A 88 -4.93 -1.09 -16.95
C ARG A 88 -5.99 -2.04 -16.40
N HIS A 89 -7.23 -1.57 -16.29
CA HIS A 89 -8.37 -2.39 -15.84
C HIS A 89 -8.55 -3.69 -16.63
N GLU A 90 -8.34 -3.64 -17.94
CA GLU A 90 -8.44 -4.79 -18.85
C GLU A 90 -7.48 -5.94 -18.51
N ASP A 91 -6.44 -5.66 -17.70
CA ASP A 91 -5.42 -6.64 -17.30
C ASP A 91 -5.72 -7.28 -15.93
N LEU A 92 -6.76 -6.83 -15.19
CA LEU A 92 -7.05 -7.30 -13.83
C LEU A 92 -7.16 -8.82 -13.73
N GLN A 93 -8.04 -9.43 -14.55
CA GLN A 93 -8.28 -10.87 -14.50
C GLN A 93 -7.00 -11.66 -14.79
N LYS A 94 -6.25 -11.26 -15.81
CA LYS A 94 -4.99 -11.91 -16.20
C LYS A 94 -3.96 -11.84 -15.08
N ILE A 95 -3.88 -10.71 -14.36
CA ILE A 95 -2.91 -10.53 -13.27
C ILE A 95 -3.31 -11.34 -12.06
N VAL A 96 -4.60 -11.37 -11.71
CA VAL A 96 -5.09 -12.20 -10.60
C VAL A 96 -4.92 -13.69 -10.89
N GLU A 97 -5.06 -14.13 -12.15
CA GLU A 97 -4.82 -15.52 -12.54
C GLU A 97 -3.33 -15.89 -12.57
N LEU A 98 -2.45 -14.90 -12.82
CA LEU A 98 -1.02 -15.11 -12.93
C LEU A 98 -0.32 -15.18 -11.55
N LEU A 99 -0.83 -14.44 -10.56
CA LEU A 99 -0.24 -14.27 -9.23
C LEU A 99 -0.85 -15.21 -8.19
#